data_AF-A0A133XP94-F1
#
_entry.id   AF-A0A133XP94-F1
#
_cell.length_a   1.000
_cell.length_b   1.000
_cell.length_c   1.000
_cell.angle_alpha   90.00
_cell.angle_beta   90.00
_cell.angle_gamma   90.00
#
_symmetry.space_group_name_H-M   'P 1'
#
loop_
_entity.id
_entity.type
_entity.pdbx_description
1 polymer ?
#
loop_
_entity_poly.entity_id
_entity_poly.type
_entity_poly.pdbx_seq_one_letter_code
_entity_poly.pdbx_strand_id
1 'polypeptide(L)'
;MKRYALATIAAVLASSAWAHGHPAPVDDSMPDAQRIRFCERVRDHALQAFYNRDKGRPMKLFEEDGSDGARITNLIIQRIYEEPQISSPKKAETFGRATCNEMMGNKLAPE
;
A
#
# COMPACT_ATOMS: atom_id res chain seq x y z
N MET A 1 -0.41 -33.57 31.83
CA MET A 1 0.38 -32.92 30.76
C MET A 1 -0.42 -32.61 29.49
N LYS A 2 -1.28 -33.51 28.99
CA LYS A 2 -2.03 -33.32 27.72
C LYS A 2 -3.05 -32.17 27.70
N ARG A 3 -3.61 -31.80 28.87
CA ARG A 3 -4.59 -30.70 29.00
C ARG A 3 -3.97 -29.30 28.90
N TYR A 4 -2.73 -29.14 29.35
CA TYR A 4 -2.02 -27.86 29.28
C TYR A 4 -1.57 -27.52 27.85
N ALA A 5 -1.22 -28.54 27.05
CA ALA A 5 -0.88 -28.37 25.64
C ALA A 5 -2.06 -27.91 24.78
N LEU A 6 -3.29 -28.32 25.11
CA LEU A 6 -4.49 -27.86 24.41
C LEU A 6 -4.84 -26.40 24.76
N ALA A 7 -4.61 -26.00 26.02
CA ALA A 7 -4.85 -24.64 26.46
C ALA A 7 -3.89 -23.62 25.80
N THR A 8 -2.63 -24.00 25.58
CA THR A 8 -1.66 -23.14 24.90
C THR A 8 -1.94 -22.99 23.41
N ILE A 9 -2.39 -24.06 22.73
CA ILE A 9 -2.76 -24.00 21.31
C ILE A 9 -3.99 -23.08 21.10
N ALA A 10 -4.99 -23.17 21.99
CA ALA A 10 -6.16 -22.29 21.93
C ALA A 10 -5.79 -20.81 22.15
N ALA A 11 -4.85 -20.52 23.05
CA ALA A 11 -4.39 -19.16 23.31
C ALA A 11 -3.64 -18.54 22.11
N VAL A 12 -2.86 -19.33 21.36
CA VAL A 12 -2.12 -18.84 20.18
C VAL A 12 -3.06 -18.54 19.00
N LEU A 13 -4.13 -19.32 18.83
CA LEU A 13 -5.10 -19.12 17.75
C LEU A 13 -6.00 -17.89 17.97
N ALA A 14 -6.17 -17.41 19.21
CA ALA A 14 -6.92 -16.19 19.49
C ALA A 14 -6.15 -14.91 19.09
N SER A 15 -4.81 -14.96 19.07
CA SER A 15 -3.96 -13.79 18.78
C SER A 15 -3.92 -13.40 17.29
N SER A 16 -4.34 -14.27 16.38
CA SER A 16 -4.36 -13.98 14.95
C SER A 16 -5.59 -13.17 14.49
N ALA A 17 -6.59 -13.00 15.36
CA ALA A 17 -7.84 -12.30 15.02
C ALA A 17 -7.75 -10.75 15.15
N TRP A 18 -6.68 -10.20 15.73
CA TRP A 18 -6.53 -8.76 15.96
C TRP A 18 -5.45 -8.08 15.13
N ALA A 19 -4.93 -8.74 14.08
CA ALA A 19 -4.02 -8.11 13.13
C ALA A 19 -4.74 -7.28 12.05
N HIS A 20 -5.97 -6.82 12.32
CA HIS A 20 -6.61 -5.77 11.53
C HIS A 20 -6.02 -4.41 11.93
N GLY A 21 -4.75 -4.20 11.56
CA GLY A 21 -4.03 -2.95 11.82
C GLY A 21 -4.68 -1.80 11.05
N HIS A 22 -5.48 -0.99 11.74
CA HIS A 22 -5.81 0.34 11.28
C HIS A 22 -4.50 1.15 11.21
N PRO A 23 -4.27 1.94 10.15
CA PRO A 23 -3.10 2.80 10.08
C PRO A 23 -3.02 3.67 11.33
N ALA A 24 -1.87 3.68 12.00
CA ALA A 24 -1.66 4.57 13.13
C ALA A 24 -1.81 6.03 12.65
N PRO A 25 -2.32 6.95 13.50
CA PRO A 25 -2.35 8.36 13.17
C PRO A 25 -0.94 8.84 12.81
N VAL A 26 -0.81 9.49 11.65
CA VAL A 26 0.44 10.15 11.26
C VAL A 26 0.44 11.52 11.90
N ASP A 27 1.30 11.72 12.88
CA ASP A 27 1.54 13.00 13.53
C ASP A 27 2.66 13.76 12.81
N ASP A 28 2.60 15.09 12.82
CA ASP A 28 3.56 15.95 12.14
C ASP A 28 4.93 15.98 12.86
N SER A 29 5.02 15.46 14.08
CA SER A 29 6.29 15.22 14.79
C SER A 29 7.11 14.06 14.19
N MET A 30 6.51 13.22 13.35
CA MET A 30 7.23 12.13 12.68
C MET A 30 8.11 12.68 11.54
N PRO A 31 9.41 12.34 11.49
CA PRO A 31 10.31 12.81 10.43
C PRO A 31 9.81 12.52 9.00
N ASP A 32 9.08 11.41 8.85
CA ASP A 32 8.59 10.93 7.56
C ASP A 32 7.09 11.20 7.33
N ALA A 33 6.45 12.05 8.15
CA ALA A 33 5.01 12.27 8.11
C ALA A 33 4.50 12.60 6.70
N GLN A 34 5.19 13.51 6.00
CA GLN A 34 4.82 13.91 4.65
C GLN A 34 4.94 12.77 3.64
N ARG A 35 6.03 12.01 3.70
CA ARG A 35 6.26 10.84 2.85
C ARG A 35 5.18 9.79 3.08
N ILE A 36 4.87 9.48 4.34
CA ILE A 36 3.84 8.51 4.70
C ILE A 36 2.48 8.96 4.15
N ARG A 37 2.06 10.21 4.42
CA ARG A 37 0.79 10.75 3.89
C ARG A 37 0.74 10.72 2.36
N PHE A 38 1.85 11.04 1.69
CA PHE A 38 1.93 10.98 0.24
C PHE A 38 1.74 9.54 -0.26
N CYS A 39 2.47 8.57 0.28
CA CYS A 39 2.35 7.18 -0.16
C CYS A 39 1.02 6.52 0.21
N GLU A 40 0.34 6.99 1.26
CA GLU A 40 -1.05 6.59 1.54
C GLU A 40 -2.03 7.12 0.47
N ARG A 41 -1.83 8.34 -0.06
CA ARG A 41 -2.64 8.81 -1.20
C ARG A 41 -2.34 8.00 -2.48
N VAL A 42 -1.08 7.69 -2.74
CA VAL A 42 -0.70 6.85 -3.89
C VAL A 42 -1.29 5.45 -3.78
N ARG A 43 -1.33 4.86 -2.57
CA ARG A 43 -2.03 3.61 -2.28
C ARG A 43 -3.50 3.66 -2.69
N ASP A 44 -4.20 4.75 -2.37
CA ASP A 44 -5.62 4.90 -2.72
C ASP A 44 -5.82 4.98 -4.24
N HIS A 45 -4.91 5.63 -4.97
CA HIS A 45 -4.91 5.61 -6.43
C HIS A 45 -4.65 4.22 -7.02
N ALA A 46 -3.75 3.43 -6.41
CA ALA A 46 -3.49 2.06 -6.82
C ALA A 46 -4.75 1.17 -6.64
N LEU A 47 -5.43 1.33 -5.50
CA LEU A 47 -6.69 0.63 -5.23
C LEU A 47 -7.77 1.01 -6.24
N GLN A 48 -7.89 2.30 -6.55
CA GLN A 48 -8.86 2.77 -7.54
C GLN A 48 -8.53 2.25 -8.95
N ALA A 49 -7.26 2.19 -9.33
CA ALA A 49 -6.82 1.60 -10.60
C ALA A 49 -7.18 0.11 -10.68
N PHE A 50 -7.00 -0.65 -9.59
CA PHE A 50 -7.40 -2.05 -9.52
C PHE A 50 -8.90 -2.21 -9.81
N TYR A 51 -9.76 -1.43 -9.14
CA TYR A 51 -11.19 -1.50 -9.37
C TYR A 51 -11.61 -1.05 -10.77
N ASN A 52 -10.90 -0.09 -11.36
CA ASN A 52 -11.18 0.31 -12.73
C ASN A 52 -10.82 -0.80 -13.71
N ARG A 53 -9.64 -1.42 -13.58
CA ARG A 53 -9.21 -2.56 -14.38
C ARG A 53 -10.19 -3.73 -14.26
N ASP A 54 -10.57 -4.09 -13.03
CA ASP A 54 -11.50 -5.21 -12.74
C ASP A 54 -12.88 -5.00 -13.39
N LYS A 55 -13.32 -3.74 -13.49
CA LYS A 55 -14.56 -3.34 -14.18
C LYS A 55 -14.38 -3.12 -15.69
N GLY A 56 -13.22 -3.45 -16.27
CA GLY A 56 -12.92 -3.25 -17.69
C GLY A 56 -12.86 -1.78 -18.12
N ARG A 57 -12.67 -0.85 -17.18
CA ARG A 57 -12.60 0.58 -17.47
C ARG A 57 -11.22 0.97 -18.00
N PRO A 58 -11.14 1.95 -18.92
CA PRO A 58 -9.87 2.40 -19.44
C PRO A 58 -8.98 2.95 -18.31
N MET A 59 -7.67 2.76 -18.49
CA MET A 59 -6.65 3.34 -17.64
C MET A 59 -6.79 4.87 -17.61
N LYS A 60 -6.68 5.46 -16.42
CA LYS A 60 -6.68 6.90 -16.23
C LYS A 60 -5.36 7.31 -15.59
N LEU A 61 -4.59 8.10 -16.32
CA LEU A 61 -3.31 8.64 -15.88
C LEU A 61 -3.48 10.12 -15.54
N PHE A 62 -2.64 10.60 -14.64
CA PHE A 62 -2.48 12.02 -14.34
C PHE A 62 -1.65 12.68 -15.44
N GLU A 63 -1.87 13.97 -15.66
CA GLU A 63 -0.99 14.75 -16.53
C GLU A 63 0.42 14.80 -15.92
N GLU A 64 1.44 14.53 -16.74
CA GLU A 64 2.83 14.63 -16.31
C GLU A 64 3.20 16.10 -16.15
N ASP A 65 3.36 16.54 -14.91
CA ASP A 65 3.68 17.92 -14.51
C ASP A 65 5.15 18.08 -14.07
N GLY A 66 5.96 17.04 -14.24
CA GLY A 66 7.35 16.99 -13.78
C GLY A 66 7.51 16.70 -12.29
N SER A 67 6.41 16.56 -11.54
CA SER A 67 6.45 16.17 -10.13
C SER A 67 6.68 14.68 -9.95
N ASP A 68 7.23 14.29 -8.80
CA ASP A 68 7.25 12.88 -8.40
C ASP A 68 5.84 12.32 -8.20
N GLY A 69 4.87 13.17 -7.88
CA GLY A 69 3.48 12.81 -7.64
C GLY A 69 2.84 12.13 -8.85
N ALA A 70 2.79 12.84 -9.97
CA ALA A 70 2.23 12.33 -11.22
C ALA A 70 3.02 11.10 -11.69
N ARG A 71 4.36 11.22 -11.74
CA ARG A 71 5.25 10.17 -12.24
C ARG A 71 5.14 8.85 -11.47
N ILE A 72 5.23 8.88 -10.14
CA ILE A 72 5.15 7.67 -9.29
C ILE A 72 3.75 7.05 -9.41
N THR A 73 2.71 7.88 -9.34
CA THR A 73 1.33 7.39 -9.38
C THR A 73 1.02 6.75 -10.73
N ASN A 74 1.42 7.37 -11.84
CA ASN A 74 1.21 6.85 -13.18
C ASN A 74 1.92 5.51 -13.42
N LEU A 75 3.18 5.37 -12.96
CA LEU A 75 3.90 4.09 -13.03
C LEU A 75 3.14 2.97 -12.30
N ILE A 76 2.65 3.26 -11.10
CA ILE A 76 1.90 2.28 -10.30
C ILE A 76 0.58 1.92 -11.00
N ILE A 77 -0.15 2.89 -11.54
CA ILE A 77 -1.39 2.64 -12.28
C ILE A 77 -1.12 1.77 -13.51
N GLN A 78 -0.08 2.07 -14.28
CA GLN A 78 0.30 1.27 -15.44
C GLN A 78 0.56 -0.19 -15.05
N ARG A 79 1.40 -0.42 -14.04
CA ARG A 79 1.68 -1.78 -13.54
C ARG A 79 0.44 -2.49 -13.05
N ILE A 80 -0.48 -1.81 -12.35
CA ILE A 80 -1.75 -2.42 -11.93
C ILE A 80 -2.53 -2.98 -13.12
N TYR A 81 -2.57 -2.27 -14.25
CA TYR A 81 -3.25 -2.74 -15.45
C TYR A 81 -2.48 -3.86 -16.17
N GLU A 82 -1.15 -3.78 -16.20
CA GLU A 82 -0.28 -4.69 -16.93
C GLU A 82 -0.03 -6.01 -16.19
N GLU A 83 -0.16 -6.04 -14.86
CA GLU A 83 0.23 -7.16 -13.99
C GLU A 83 -0.99 -7.91 -13.41
N PRO A 84 -1.40 -9.06 -13.98
CA PRO A 84 -2.54 -9.84 -13.47
C PRO A 84 -2.32 -10.40 -12.06
N GLN A 85 -1.05 -10.58 -11.64
CA GLN A 85 -0.70 -11.07 -10.30
C GLN A 85 -1.21 -10.18 -9.17
N ILE A 86 -1.49 -8.90 -9.45
CA ILE A 86 -2.16 -7.98 -8.53
C ILE A 86 -3.66 -8.27 -8.57
N SER A 87 -4.01 -9.41 -7.96
CA SER A 87 -5.30 -10.08 -8.14
C SER A 87 -6.34 -9.74 -7.07
N SER A 88 -6.05 -8.79 -6.17
CA SER A 88 -7.00 -8.39 -5.12
C SER A 88 -6.79 -6.94 -4.68
N PRO A 89 -7.83 -6.31 -4.08
CA PRO A 89 -7.72 -4.97 -3.50
C PRO A 89 -6.53 -4.85 -2.54
N LYS A 90 -6.35 -5.85 -1.67
CA LYS A 90 -5.28 -5.82 -0.66
C LYS A 90 -3.87 -5.88 -1.28
N LYS A 91 -3.72 -6.63 -2.38
CA LYS A 91 -2.47 -6.67 -3.13
C LYS A 91 -2.20 -5.34 -3.79
N ALA A 92 -3.22 -4.68 -4.37
CA ALA A 92 -3.08 -3.36 -4.98
C ALA A 92 -2.66 -2.29 -3.97
N GLU A 93 -3.28 -2.26 -2.79
CA GLU A 93 -2.87 -1.37 -1.69
C GLU A 93 -1.40 -1.59 -1.29
N THR A 94 -1.04 -2.85 -1.03
CA THR A 94 0.30 -3.21 -0.56
C THR A 94 1.34 -2.87 -1.62
N PHE A 95 1.06 -3.19 -2.88
CA PHE A 95 1.90 -2.89 -4.03
C PHE A 95 2.10 -1.37 -4.20
N GLY A 96 1.02 -0.59 -4.21
CA GLY A 96 1.09 0.87 -4.39
C GLY A 96 1.89 1.54 -3.29
N ARG A 97 1.64 1.19 -2.02
CA ARG A 97 2.38 1.76 -0.88
C ARG A 97 3.86 1.36 -0.91
N ALA A 98 4.17 0.09 -1.14
CA ALA A 98 5.54 -0.41 -1.17
C ALA A 98 6.36 0.26 -2.30
N THR A 99 5.80 0.30 -3.50
CA THR A 99 6.44 0.92 -4.67
C THR A 99 6.67 2.41 -4.45
N CYS A 100 5.69 3.12 -3.89
CA CYS A 100 5.86 4.54 -3.55
C CYS A 100 7.00 4.75 -2.55
N ASN A 101 7.00 3.99 -1.45
CA ASN A 101 8.03 4.11 -0.42
C ASN A 101 9.44 3.83 -0.98
N GLU A 102 9.58 2.83 -1.84
CA GLU A 102 10.85 2.50 -2.50
C GLU A 102 11.31 3.65 -3.40
N MET A 103 10.43 4.18 -4.26
CA MET A 103 10.77 5.28 -5.16
C MET A 103 11.09 6.59 -4.43
N MET A 104 10.45 6.82 -3.29
CA MET A 104 10.72 7.98 -2.42
C MET A 104 11.99 7.78 -1.58
N GLY A 105 12.33 6.56 -1.18
CA GLY A 105 13.52 6.22 -0.40
C GLY A 105 14.82 6.19 -1.21
N ASN A 106 14.74 5.97 -2.52
CA ASN A 106 15.89 5.99 -3.42
C ASN A 106 16.39 7.41 -3.76
N LYS A 107 15.72 8.47 -3.27
CA LYS A 107 16.32 9.82 -3.26
C LYS A 107 17.31 9.88 -2.11
N LEU A 108 18.61 9.89 -2.43
CA LEU A 108 19.64 10.39 -1.52
C LEU A 108 19.14 11.72 -0.96
N ALA A 109 19.08 11.82 0.38
CA ALA A 109 18.62 13.03 1.05
C ALA A 109 19.37 14.24 0.46
N PRO A 110 18.67 15.35 0.16
CA PRO A 110 19.37 16.60 -0.16
C PRO A 110 20.26 16.95 1.02
N GLU A 111 21.54 17.19 0.73
CA GLU A 111 22.56 17.67 1.67
C GLU A 111 22.19 19.00 2.33
#